data_AF-A0A821YBE2-F1
#
_entry.id   AF-A0A821YBE2-F1
#
_cell.length_a   1.000
_cell.length_b   1.000
_cell.length_c   1.000
_cell.angle_alpha   90.00
_cell.angle_beta   90.00
_cell.angle_gamma   90.00
#
_symmetry.space_group_name_H-M   'P 1'
#
loop_
_entity.id
_entity.type
_entity.pdbx_description
1 polymer ?
#
loop_
_entity_poly.entity_id
_entity_poly.type
_entity_poly.pdbx_seq_one_letter_code
_entity_poly.pdbx_strand_id
1 'polypeptide(L)'
;MATATGGGEEATIQRILRITDVAQESLEILAPISGYSRVPLVSLEEAVKPLVPILPDVQSNAYVAKLKCKKPADELTQDESASIMLYTMTWEPLKECLYMVLNDILRTKDRQQKLAPWYLYLRLFLNALFRLPLIPTTAYRGVKLDLKNRYIEGETIVWWGFSSCTTSMGVLQSDLFLGKSGTR
;
A
#
# COMPACT_ATOMS: atom_id res chain seq x y z
N MET A 1 -16.10 33.52 5.36
CA MET A 1 -14.77 32.91 5.19
C MET A 1 -14.86 31.47 5.68
N ALA A 2 -14.96 30.50 4.76
CA ALA A 2 -14.97 29.09 5.11
C ALA A 2 -13.52 28.58 5.09
N THR A 3 -12.98 28.24 6.24
CA THR A 3 -11.66 27.65 6.40
C THR A 3 -11.70 26.20 5.92
N ALA A 4 -11.01 25.92 4.82
CA ALA A 4 -10.76 24.58 4.32
C ALA A 4 -9.72 23.87 5.22
N THR A 5 -10.19 23.25 6.31
CA THR A 5 -9.34 22.47 7.23
C THR A 5 -9.42 20.95 7.00
N GLY A 6 -10.39 20.46 6.20
CA GLY A 6 -10.64 19.03 6.04
C GLY A 6 -9.60 18.23 5.25
N GLY A 7 -8.95 18.85 4.26
CA GLY A 7 -8.04 18.12 3.35
C GLY A 7 -6.73 17.62 4.00
N GLY A 8 -6.28 18.28 5.08
CA GLY A 8 -5.06 17.91 5.80
C GLY A 8 -5.26 16.75 6.79
N GLU A 9 -6.37 16.74 7.51
CA GLU A 9 -6.71 15.66 8.44
C GLU A 9 -7.04 14.36 7.71
N GLU A 10 -7.80 14.44 6.61
CA GLU A 10 -8.13 13.27 5.81
C GLU A 10 -6.87 12.61 5.26
N ALA A 11 -6.00 13.34 4.55
CA ALA A 11 -4.71 12.83 4.06
C ALA A 11 -3.80 12.25 5.17
N THR A 12 -3.94 12.74 6.40
CA THR A 12 -3.24 12.22 7.57
C THR A 12 -3.82 10.86 8.01
N ILE A 13 -5.14 10.72 8.11
CA ILE A 13 -5.85 9.45 8.38
C ILE A 13 -5.54 8.40 7.31
N GLN A 14 -5.52 8.81 6.03
CA GLN A 14 -5.16 7.95 4.89
C GLN A 14 -3.75 7.35 5.01
N ARG A 15 -2.84 8.04 5.70
CA ARG A 15 -1.45 7.62 5.91
C ARG A 15 -1.29 6.71 7.12
N ILE A 16 -2.14 6.85 8.15
CA ILE A 16 -2.05 6.09 9.41
C ILE A 16 -2.23 4.60 9.18
N LEU A 17 -3.33 4.20 8.52
CA LEU A 17 -3.74 2.79 8.45
C LEU A 17 -2.67 1.89 7.79
N ARG A 18 -2.02 2.35 6.72
CA ARG A 18 -0.93 1.59 6.06
C ARG A 18 0.38 1.56 6.82
N ILE A 19 0.65 2.57 7.64
CA ILE A 19 1.91 2.63 8.40
C ILE A 19 1.80 1.77 9.67
N THR A 20 0.58 1.49 10.14
CA THR A 20 0.33 0.77 11.40
C THR A 20 -0.14 -0.68 11.27
N ASP A 21 -0.23 -1.23 10.05
CA ASP A 21 -0.81 -2.56 9.78
C ASP A 21 0.17 -3.73 10.02
N VAL A 22 1.39 -3.47 10.49
CA VAL A 22 2.40 -4.52 10.73
C VAL A 22 1.96 -5.59 11.73
N ALA A 23 1.05 -5.25 12.66
CA ALA A 23 0.49 -6.21 13.61
C ALA A 23 -0.29 -7.34 12.93
N GLN A 24 -0.75 -7.14 11.68
CA GLN A 24 -1.50 -8.12 10.89
C GLN A 24 -0.61 -9.14 10.17
N GLU A 25 0.71 -8.93 10.14
CA GLU A 25 1.64 -9.90 9.55
C GLU A 25 1.68 -11.17 10.41
N SER A 26 1.52 -12.35 9.82
CA SER A 26 1.53 -13.63 10.55
C SER A 26 2.94 -14.08 10.94
N LEU A 27 3.97 -13.59 10.23
CA LEU A 27 5.36 -14.06 10.26
C LEU A 27 5.55 -15.51 9.80
N GLU A 28 4.50 -16.13 9.26
CA GLU A 28 4.61 -17.44 8.63
C GLU A 28 5.27 -17.31 7.25
N ILE A 29 6.16 -18.25 6.93
CA ILE A 29 6.72 -18.37 5.58
C ILE A 29 5.69 -19.07 4.70
N LEU A 30 5.14 -18.31 3.75
CA LEU A 30 4.21 -18.80 2.74
C LEU A 30 4.90 -19.03 1.38
N ALA A 31 4.28 -19.82 0.49
CA ALA A 31 4.84 -20.13 -0.83
C ALA A 31 4.95 -18.88 -1.73
N PRO A 32 6.02 -18.66 -2.51
CA PRO A 32 6.18 -17.47 -3.34
C PRO A 32 5.00 -17.20 -4.29
N ILE A 33 4.65 -15.92 -4.46
CA ILE A 33 3.62 -15.50 -5.40
C ILE A 33 4.20 -15.60 -6.82
N SER A 34 3.47 -16.25 -7.72
CA SER A 34 3.89 -16.43 -9.11
C SER A 34 2.77 -16.07 -10.09
N GLY A 35 3.11 -15.90 -11.37
CA GLY A 35 2.13 -15.66 -12.44
C GLY A 35 1.99 -14.19 -12.87
N TYR A 36 2.05 -13.24 -11.94
CA TYR A 36 1.95 -11.81 -12.27
C TYR A 36 3.07 -11.31 -13.20
N SER A 37 4.25 -11.93 -13.18
CA SER A 37 5.34 -11.56 -14.09
C SER A 37 5.11 -12.01 -15.53
N ARG A 38 4.15 -12.91 -15.79
CA ARG A 38 3.86 -13.47 -17.12
C ARG A 38 2.76 -12.71 -17.87
N VAL A 39 2.01 -11.85 -17.19
CA VAL A 39 0.98 -11.02 -17.84
C VAL A 39 1.63 -9.78 -18.48
N PRO A 40 1.05 -9.24 -19.57
CA PRO A 40 1.59 -8.05 -20.22
C PRO A 40 1.53 -6.83 -19.30
N LEU A 41 2.42 -5.88 -19.53
CA LEU A 41 2.29 -4.53 -18.98
C LEU A 41 1.18 -3.80 -19.76
N VAL A 42 0.22 -3.20 -19.05
CA VAL A 42 -0.97 -2.57 -19.62
C VAL A 42 -1.22 -1.20 -18.97
N SER A 43 -2.15 -0.41 -19.51
CA SER A 43 -2.54 0.86 -18.88
C SER A 43 -3.21 0.64 -17.53
N LEU A 44 -3.29 1.69 -16.69
CA LEU A 44 -3.93 1.56 -15.39
C LEU A 44 -5.41 1.16 -15.50
N GLU A 45 -6.12 1.67 -16.51
CA GLU A 45 -7.52 1.33 -16.75
C GLU A 45 -7.70 -0.18 -17.02
N GLU A 46 -6.87 -0.74 -17.90
CA GLU A 46 -6.88 -2.19 -18.17
C GLU A 46 -6.47 -2.99 -16.92
N ALA A 47 -5.49 -2.49 -16.18
CA ALA A 47 -4.94 -3.18 -15.01
C ALA A 47 -5.97 -3.35 -13.88
N VAL A 48 -6.90 -2.40 -13.73
CA VAL A 48 -7.94 -2.44 -12.68
C VAL A 48 -9.26 -3.06 -13.13
N LYS A 49 -9.47 -3.30 -14.43
CA LYS A 49 -10.72 -3.92 -14.92
C LYS A 49 -11.10 -5.22 -14.20
N PRO A 50 -10.19 -6.19 -13.97
CA PRO A 50 -10.55 -7.42 -13.28
C PRO A 50 -10.85 -7.21 -11.79
N LEU A 51 -10.51 -6.05 -11.22
CA LEU A 51 -10.72 -5.71 -9.82
C LEU A 51 -12.11 -5.12 -9.55
N VAL A 52 -12.86 -4.70 -10.58
CA VAL A 52 -14.19 -4.09 -10.42
C VAL A 52 -15.15 -4.93 -9.57
N PRO A 53 -15.24 -6.27 -9.72
CA PRO A 53 -16.12 -7.08 -8.87
C PRO A 53 -15.69 -7.14 -7.40
N ILE A 54 -14.43 -6.82 -7.10
CA ILE A 54 -13.84 -6.85 -5.75
C ILE A 54 -13.88 -5.45 -5.13
N LEU A 55 -13.63 -4.43 -5.97
CA LEU A 55 -13.47 -3.03 -5.63
C LEU A 55 -14.35 -2.20 -6.59
N PRO A 56 -15.63 -1.98 -6.27
CA PRO A 56 -16.57 -1.35 -7.21
C PRO A 56 -16.12 0.02 -7.73
N ASP A 57 -15.48 0.83 -6.88
CA ASP A 57 -15.04 2.19 -7.22
C ASP A 57 -13.62 2.29 -7.77
N VAL A 58 -12.94 1.16 -8.05
CA VAL A 58 -11.53 1.16 -8.44
C VAL A 58 -11.27 1.89 -9.76
N GLN A 59 -12.21 1.83 -10.71
CA GLN A 59 -12.06 2.51 -12.00
C GLN A 59 -12.14 4.03 -11.86
N SER A 60 -13.10 4.53 -11.07
CA SER A 60 -13.24 5.96 -10.78
C SER A 60 -11.99 6.49 -10.05
N ASN A 61 -11.48 5.73 -9.09
CA ASN A 61 -10.26 6.08 -8.36
C ASN A 61 -9.00 6.01 -9.26
N ALA A 62 -8.91 5.03 -10.16
CA ALA A 62 -7.83 4.93 -11.15
C ALA A 62 -7.82 6.14 -12.09
N TYR A 63 -9.00 6.59 -12.53
CA TYR A 63 -9.13 7.81 -13.33
C TYR A 63 -8.62 9.05 -12.57
N VAL A 64 -9.03 9.21 -11.31
CA VAL A 64 -8.55 10.31 -10.44
C VAL A 64 -7.03 10.24 -10.25
N ALA A 65 -6.47 9.05 -10.04
CA ALA A 65 -5.02 8.86 -9.93
C ALA A 65 -4.30 9.34 -11.20
N LYS A 66 -4.78 8.95 -12.39
CA LYS A 66 -4.19 9.41 -13.66
C LYS A 66 -4.27 10.91 -13.85
N LEU A 67 -5.39 11.54 -13.47
CA LEU A 67 -5.54 13.00 -13.55
C LEU A 67 -4.50 13.74 -12.70
N LYS A 68 -4.14 13.18 -11.55
CA LYS A 68 -3.12 13.73 -10.65
C LYS A 68 -1.69 13.44 -11.12
N CYS A 69 -1.48 12.39 -11.92
CA CYS A 69 -0.18 11.97 -12.44
C CYS A 69 0.13 12.41 -13.88
N LYS A 70 -0.49 13.49 -14.39
CA LYS A 70 -0.29 13.97 -15.78
C LYS A 70 1.16 14.35 -16.13
N LYS A 71 1.97 14.67 -15.13
CA LYS A 71 3.39 15.03 -15.27
C LYS A 71 4.20 14.15 -14.33
N PRO A 72 4.41 12.86 -14.68
CA PRO A 72 5.14 11.95 -13.81
C PRO A 72 6.61 12.38 -13.68
N ALA A 73 7.20 12.09 -12.52
CA ALA A 73 8.61 12.27 -12.23
C ALA A 73 9.35 10.91 -12.35
N ASP A 74 10.67 10.93 -12.13
CA ASP A 74 11.49 9.72 -12.00
C ASP A 74 11.42 8.79 -13.23
N GLU A 75 11.24 9.39 -14.41
CA GLU A 75 11.10 8.71 -15.71
C GLU A 75 9.93 7.73 -15.80
N LEU A 76 9.04 7.71 -14.80
CA LEU A 76 7.84 6.88 -14.83
C LEU A 76 6.89 7.36 -15.93
N THR A 77 6.18 6.42 -16.51
CA THR A 77 4.99 6.71 -17.31
C THR A 77 3.87 7.22 -16.42
N GLN A 78 2.86 7.83 -17.02
CA GLN A 78 1.66 8.26 -16.29
C GLN A 78 0.97 7.06 -15.61
N ASP A 79 0.86 5.91 -16.28
CA ASP A 79 0.20 4.72 -15.74
C ASP A 79 0.96 4.13 -14.55
N GLU A 80 2.29 4.10 -14.60
CA GLU A 80 3.14 3.66 -13.49
C GLU A 80 3.01 4.58 -12.28
N SER A 81 3.15 5.89 -12.47
CA SER A 81 2.99 6.87 -11.39
C SER A 81 1.57 6.82 -10.80
N ALA A 82 0.55 6.70 -11.65
CA ALA A 82 -0.84 6.59 -11.22
C ALA A 82 -1.13 5.26 -10.50
N SER A 83 -0.45 4.16 -10.84
CA SER A 83 -0.60 2.89 -10.12
C SER A 83 -0.12 3.00 -8.66
N ILE A 84 1.00 3.70 -8.44
CA ILE A 84 1.53 4.00 -7.10
C ILE A 84 0.59 4.95 -6.37
N MET A 85 0.12 6.00 -7.06
CA MET A 85 -0.85 6.92 -6.46
C MET A 85 -2.12 6.19 -6.04
N LEU A 86 -2.69 5.33 -6.89
CA LEU A 86 -3.88 4.54 -6.58
C LEU A 86 -3.66 3.62 -5.37
N TYR A 87 -2.49 2.98 -5.26
CA TYR A 87 -2.13 2.21 -4.07
C TYR A 87 -2.16 3.08 -2.81
N THR A 88 -1.70 4.33 -2.92
CA THR A 88 -1.67 5.31 -1.82
C THR A 88 -2.98 6.05 -1.57
N MET A 89 -3.97 5.92 -2.45
CA MET A 89 -5.26 6.57 -2.28
C MET A 89 -6.07 5.90 -1.17
N THR A 90 -7.08 6.62 -0.68
CA THR A 90 -8.07 6.13 0.26
C THR A 90 -9.41 6.69 -0.16
N TRP A 91 -10.44 5.88 0.00
CA TRP A 91 -11.83 6.20 -0.29
C TRP A 91 -12.74 5.42 0.67
N GLU A 92 -14.00 5.84 0.75
CA GLU A 92 -15.01 5.12 1.52
C GLU A 92 -15.73 4.09 0.64
N PRO A 93 -16.07 2.90 1.18
CA PRO A 93 -15.72 2.46 2.54
C PRO A 93 -14.23 2.08 2.64
N LEU A 94 -13.57 2.44 3.75
CA LEU A 94 -12.12 2.19 3.93
C LEU A 94 -11.69 0.75 3.63
N LYS A 95 -12.50 -0.24 4.02
CA LYS A 95 -12.24 -1.67 3.78
C LYS A 95 -12.13 -2.05 2.29
N GLU A 96 -12.59 -1.18 1.38
CA GLU A 96 -12.52 -1.34 -0.07
C GLU A 96 -11.40 -0.49 -0.68
N CYS A 97 -10.57 0.16 0.13
CA CYS A 97 -9.33 0.76 -0.35
C CYS A 97 -8.42 -0.32 -0.92
N LEU A 98 -7.86 -0.05 -2.10
CA LEU A 98 -7.05 -1.03 -2.84
C LEU A 98 -5.93 -1.63 -1.98
N TYR A 99 -5.19 -0.79 -1.26
CA TYR A 99 -4.09 -1.28 -0.43
C TYR A 99 -4.56 -2.18 0.72
N MET A 100 -5.74 -1.92 1.29
CA MET A 100 -6.26 -2.68 2.43
C MET A 100 -6.59 -4.08 1.95
N VAL A 101 -7.36 -4.18 0.88
CA VAL A 101 -7.76 -5.47 0.29
C VAL A 101 -6.54 -6.22 -0.23
N LEU A 102 -5.62 -5.54 -0.92
CA LEU A 102 -4.42 -6.19 -1.44
C LEU A 102 -3.52 -6.72 -0.32
N ASN A 103 -3.20 -5.91 0.69
CA ASN A 103 -2.36 -6.34 1.79
C ASN A 103 -3.01 -7.46 2.62
N ASP A 104 -4.33 -7.45 2.79
CA ASP A 104 -5.06 -8.54 3.44
C ASP A 104 -4.93 -9.84 2.65
N ILE A 105 -5.20 -9.81 1.33
CA ILE A 105 -5.03 -10.96 0.44
C ILE A 105 -3.59 -11.48 0.50
N LEU A 106 -2.60 -10.60 0.45
CA LEU A 106 -1.18 -11.00 0.48
C LEU A 106 -0.82 -11.80 1.73
N ARG A 107 -1.50 -11.57 2.86
CA ARG A 107 -1.27 -12.26 4.13
C ARG A 107 -1.99 -13.61 4.24
N THR A 108 -2.92 -13.94 3.33
CA THR A 108 -3.68 -15.20 3.45
C THR A 108 -2.94 -16.41 2.87
N LYS A 109 -3.21 -17.59 3.43
CA LYS A 109 -2.62 -18.86 2.96
C LYS A 109 -3.07 -19.21 1.54
N ASP A 110 -4.30 -18.89 1.18
CA ASP A 110 -4.96 -19.18 -0.10
C ASP A 110 -4.80 -18.06 -1.17
N ARG A 111 -3.83 -17.15 -0.97
CA ARG A 111 -3.69 -15.94 -1.77
C ARG A 111 -3.48 -16.14 -3.27
N GLN A 112 -2.91 -17.26 -3.71
CA GLN A 112 -2.59 -17.48 -5.12
C GLN A 112 -3.85 -17.39 -6.02
N GLN A 113 -4.99 -17.92 -5.54
CA GLN A 113 -6.26 -17.84 -6.28
C GLN A 113 -6.87 -16.43 -6.18
N LYS A 114 -6.83 -15.84 -4.97
CA LYS A 114 -7.34 -14.49 -4.70
C LYS A 114 -6.57 -13.39 -5.44
N LEU A 115 -5.29 -13.60 -5.74
CA LEU A 115 -4.43 -12.66 -6.46
C LEU A 115 -4.56 -12.78 -7.99
N ALA A 116 -5.21 -13.81 -8.53
CA ALA A 116 -5.31 -13.95 -9.98
C ALA A 116 -5.95 -12.73 -10.67
N PRO A 117 -7.03 -12.11 -10.15
CA PRO A 117 -7.57 -10.85 -10.68
C PRO A 117 -6.60 -9.66 -10.56
N TRP A 118 -5.63 -9.73 -9.66
CA TRP A 118 -4.69 -8.65 -9.35
C TRP A 118 -3.43 -8.66 -10.21
N TYR A 119 -3.20 -9.69 -11.03
CA TYR A 119 -1.92 -9.84 -11.73
C TYR A 119 -1.60 -8.69 -12.67
N LEU A 120 -2.57 -8.13 -13.39
CA LEU A 120 -2.33 -6.97 -14.26
C LEU A 120 -1.95 -5.73 -13.43
N TYR A 121 -2.66 -5.47 -12.34
CA TYR A 121 -2.34 -4.38 -11.42
C TYR A 121 -0.97 -4.58 -10.74
N LEU A 122 -0.70 -5.76 -10.20
CA LEU A 122 0.59 -6.11 -9.58
C LEU A 122 1.75 -5.98 -10.57
N ARG A 123 1.55 -6.41 -11.83
CA ARG A 123 2.55 -6.25 -12.89
C ARG A 123 2.88 -4.78 -13.10
N LEU A 124 1.88 -3.91 -13.25
CA LEU A 124 2.07 -2.47 -13.44
C LEU A 124 2.71 -1.80 -12.21
N PHE A 125 2.16 -2.07 -11.03
CA PHE A 125 2.59 -1.47 -9.77
C PHE A 125 4.03 -1.87 -9.40
N LEU A 126 4.38 -3.16 -9.47
CA LEU A 126 5.74 -3.61 -9.18
C LEU A 126 6.74 -3.10 -10.24
N ASN A 127 6.34 -3.04 -11.51
CA ASN A 127 7.17 -2.43 -12.56
C ASN A 127 7.48 -0.96 -12.23
N ALA A 128 6.47 -0.20 -11.80
CA ALA A 128 6.64 1.19 -11.37
C ALA A 128 7.61 1.31 -10.18
N LEU A 129 7.42 0.48 -9.14
CA LEU A 129 8.27 0.51 -7.95
C LEU A 129 9.74 0.16 -8.25
N PHE A 130 10.00 -0.83 -9.10
CA PHE A 130 11.37 -1.24 -9.44
C PHE A 130 12.12 -0.23 -10.31
N ARG A 131 11.42 0.74 -10.91
CA ARG A 131 12.04 1.82 -11.67
C ARG A 131 12.41 3.02 -10.81
N LEU A 132 11.86 3.13 -9.60
CA LEU A 132 12.21 4.21 -8.69
C LEU A 132 13.62 4.01 -8.10
N PRO A 133 14.35 5.11 -7.83
CA PRO A 133 15.65 5.03 -7.21
C PRO A 133 15.56 4.45 -5.80
N LEU A 134 16.47 3.54 -5.47
CA LEU A 134 16.62 3.05 -4.11
C LEU A 134 17.33 4.11 -3.27
N ILE A 135 16.71 4.51 -2.16
CA ILE A 135 17.26 5.48 -1.21
C ILE A 135 17.63 4.74 0.08
N PRO A 136 18.93 4.50 0.36
CA PRO A 136 19.36 3.95 1.63
C PRO A 136 19.05 4.95 2.75
N THR A 137 18.08 4.62 3.60
CA THR A 137 17.69 5.45 4.74
C THR A 137 17.14 4.60 5.86
N THR A 138 17.21 5.13 7.09
CA THR A 138 16.37 4.63 8.17
C THR A 138 14.93 5.06 7.91
N ALA A 139 14.02 4.10 7.94
CA ALA A 139 12.59 4.33 7.83
C ALA A 139 11.88 3.67 9.01
N TYR A 140 10.77 4.26 9.43
CA TYR A 140 10.00 3.82 10.57
C TYR A 140 8.62 3.34 10.10
N ARG A 141 8.16 2.23 10.70
CA ARG A 141 6.81 1.70 10.56
C ARG A 141 6.21 1.59 11.96
N GLY A 142 5.01 2.11 12.14
CA GLY A 142 4.40 2.22 13.45
C GLY A 142 3.71 0.93 13.88
N VAL A 143 3.65 0.68 15.18
CA VAL A 143 2.80 -0.38 15.74
C VAL A 143 2.26 0.07 17.10
N LYS A 144 0.97 -0.22 17.37
CA LYS A 144 0.32 -0.03 18.67
C LYS A 144 0.23 -1.33 19.47
N LEU A 145 1.26 -2.17 19.40
CA LEU A 145 1.30 -3.47 20.04
C LEU A 145 2.75 -3.83 20.33
N ASP A 146 3.00 -4.39 21.51
CA ASP A 146 4.30 -5.00 21.82
C ASP A 146 4.48 -6.27 20.96
N LEU A 147 5.36 -6.18 19.98
CA LEU A 147 5.72 -7.27 19.09
C LEU A 147 7.08 -7.89 19.43
N LYS A 148 7.71 -7.52 20.55
CA LYS A 148 9.11 -7.87 20.85
C LYS A 148 9.36 -9.38 20.85
N ASN A 149 8.41 -10.16 21.38
CA ASN A 149 8.50 -11.62 21.41
C ASN A 149 8.27 -12.29 20.04
N ARG A 150 7.80 -11.54 19.05
CA ARG A 150 7.53 -12.02 17.68
C ARG A 150 8.67 -11.70 16.72
N TYR A 151 9.54 -10.75 17.06
CA TYR A 151 10.64 -10.29 16.21
C TYR A 151 11.96 -10.61 16.92
N ILE A 152 12.47 -11.82 16.67
CA ILE A 152 13.69 -12.31 17.29
C ILE A 152 14.90 -11.82 16.50
N GLU A 153 15.88 -11.27 17.20
CA GLU A 153 17.11 -10.77 16.58
C GLU A 153 17.86 -11.90 15.86
N GLY A 154 18.33 -11.64 14.64
CA GLY A 154 19.01 -12.61 13.80
C GLY A 154 18.09 -13.49 12.95
N GLU A 155 16.77 -13.47 13.18
CA GLU A 155 15.82 -14.19 12.33
C GLU A 155 15.51 -13.40 11.05
N THR A 156 15.26 -14.13 9.96
CA THR A 156 14.76 -13.55 8.72
C THR A 156 13.23 -13.53 8.76
N ILE A 157 12.66 -12.35 8.58
CA ILE A 157 11.22 -12.13 8.63
C ILE A 157 10.72 -11.75 7.23
N VAL A 158 9.57 -12.31 6.85
CA VAL A 158 8.87 -11.96 5.62
C VAL A 158 7.59 -11.21 5.96
N TRP A 159 7.50 -9.97 5.51
CA TRP A 159 6.25 -9.22 5.48
C TRP A 159 5.59 -9.42 4.13
N TRP A 160 4.42 -10.03 4.13
CA TRP A 160 3.72 -10.36 2.90
C TRP A 160 2.98 -9.15 2.33
N GLY A 161 2.42 -8.29 3.19
CA GLY A 161 1.85 -7.03 2.78
C GLY A 161 2.92 -6.02 2.36
N PHE A 162 2.58 -5.13 1.43
CA PHE A 162 3.46 -4.01 1.10
C PHE A 162 3.65 -3.11 2.32
N SER A 163 4.90 -2.76 2.58
CA SER A 163 5.30 -2.00 3.76
C SER A 163 5.34 -0.51 3.44
N SER A 164 4.41 0.25 4.02
CA SER A 164 4.47 1.71 3.97
C SER A 164 5.23 2.25 5.18
N CYS A 165 6.21 3.12 4.94
CA CYS A 165 7.11 3.64 5.96
C CYS A 165 7.16 5.18 5.94
N THR A 166 7.72 5.77 6.99
CA THR A 166 8.02 7.21 7.08
C THR A 166 9.46 7.42 7.55
N THR A 167 10.15 8.41 7.00
CA THR A 167 11.47 8.84 7.52
C THR A 167 11.33 9.80 8.71
N SER A 168 10.13 10.32 8.96
CA SER A 168 9.85 11.24 10.06
C SER A 168 9.28 10.51 11.27
N MET A 169 10.06 10.44 12.35
CA MET A 169 9.61 9.94 13.65
C MET A 169 8.46 10.79 14.22
N GLY A 170 8.46 12.10 13.96
CA GLY A 170 7.41 13.02 14.42
C GLY A 170 6.01 12.64 13.89
N VAL A 171 5.94 12.04 12.70
CA VAL A 171 4.68 11.50 12.15
C VAL A 171 4.13 10.41 13.07
N LEU A 172 4.98 9.47 13.52
CA LEU A 172 4.57 8.38 14.40
C LEU A 172 4.19 8.84 15.81
N GLN A 173 4.84 9.88 16.32
CA GLN A 173 4.62 10.39 17.68
C GLN A 173 3.36 11.25 17.85
N SER A 174 2.70 11.64 16.76
CA SER A 174 1.45 12.38 16.84
C SER A 174 0.32 11.48 17.36
N ASP A 175 -0.62 12.05 18.12
CA ASP A 175 -1.73 11.30 18.75
C ASP A 175 -2.63 10.61 17.74
N LEU A 176 -2.68 11.15 16.52
CA LEU A 176 -3.36 10.56 15.37
C LEU A 176 -2.71 9.23 14.93
N PHE A 177 -1.39 9.08 15.08
CA PHE A 177 -0.65 7.86 14.75
C PHE A 177 -0.50 6.99 15.99
N LEU A 178 0.63 7.04 16.70
CA LEU A 178 0.87 6.21 17.88
C LEU A 178 0.73 6.98 19.21
N GLY A 179 0.71 8.32 19.18
CA GLY A 179 0.81 9.15 20.37
C GLY A 179 2.12 8.95 21.14
N LYS A 180 2.25 9.59 22.30
CA LYS A 180 3.50 9.54 23.11
C LYS A 180 3.54 8.45 24.19
N SER A 181 2.41 7.77 24.43
CA SER A 181 2.24 6.77 25.49
C SER A 181 1.81 5.39 24.96
N GLY A 182 1.95 4.35 25.79
CA GLY A 182 1.57 2.96 25.48
C GLY A 182 2.77 2.03 25.27
N THR A 183 2.60 0.75 25.61
CA THR A 183 3.63 -0.29 25.43
C THR A 183 3.79 -0.64 23.95
N ARG A 184 5.02 -0.60 23.44
CA ARG A 184 5.37 -0.80 22.03
C ARG A 184 6.85 -1.11 21.87
#